data_AF-U4VEF3-F1
#
_entry.id   AF-U4VEF3-F1
#
_cell.length_a   1.000
_cell.length_b   1.000
_cell.length_c   1.000
_cell.angle_alpha   90.00
_cell.angle_beta   90.00
_cell.angle_gamma   90.00
#
_symmetry.space_group_name_H-M   'P 1'
#
loop_
_entity.id
_entity.type
_entity.pdbx_description
1 polymer ?
#
loop_
_entity_poly.entity_id
_entity_poly.type
_entity_poly.pdbx_seq_one_letter_code
_entity_poly.pdbx_strand_id
1 'polypeptide(L)'
;MRPDRILLQELRDGTAFHYIRNVNSGHPGSITTVHAGSTQLAFEQLATLVKESEAGRALERVEVLSSLKIAIDIVVQCRRIDGSFRATEIYFRDELES
;
A
#
# COMPACT_ATOMS: atom_id res chain seq x y z
N MET A 1 -17.56 -3.71 14.39
CA MET A 1 -16.39 -4.41 14.97
C MET A 1 -15.28 -3.38 15.16
N ARG A 2 -14.39 -3.55 16.15
CA ARG A 2 -13.24 -2.66 16.41
C ARG A 2 -11.96 -3.51 16.51
N PRO A 3 -11.42 -3.97 15.37
CA PRO A 3 -10.19 -4.76 15.39
C PRO A 3 -8.99 -3.88 15.76
N ASP A 4 -7.92 -4.47 16.28
CA ASP A 4 -6.68 -3.73 16.54
C ASP A 4 -5.82 -3.58 15.27
N ARG A 5 -5.98 -4.49 14.30
CA ARG A 5 -5.27 -4.53 13.01
C ARG A 5 -6.19 -5.02 11.90
N ILE A 6 -6.00 -4.51 10.69
CA ILE A 6 -6.70 -4.99 9.50
C ILE A 6 -5.72 -5.78 8.64
N LEU A 7 -5.89 -7.10 8.63
CA LEU A 7 -5.13 -8.00 7.79
C LEU A 7 -5.96 -8.34 6.56
N LEU A 8 -5.49 -7.90 5.41
CA LEU A 8 -6.06 -8.27 4.13
C LEU A 8 -5.02 -9.04 3.35
N GLN A 9 -5.41 -10.15 2.74
CA GLN A 9 -4.43 -11.00 2.07
C GLN A 9 -3.79 -10.29 0.88
N GLU A 10 -4.59 -9.63 0.04
CA GLU A 10 -4.13 -8.98 -1.18
C GLU A 10 -5.08 -7.86 -1.64
N LEU A 11 -4.50 -6.78 -2.17
CA LEU A 11 -5.22 -5.72 -2.87
C LEU A 11 -5.19 -5.97 -4.37
N ARG A 12 -6.40 -6.07 -4.97
CA ARG A 12 -6.57 -6.43 -6.39
C ARG A 12 -7.43 -5.45 -7.19
N ASP A 13 -8.18 -4.58 -6.54
CA ASP A 13 -9.18 -3.72 -7.16
C ASP A 13 -9.40 -2.42 -6.35
N GLY A 14 -10.44 -1.67 -6.74
CA GLY A 14 -10.95 -0.47 -6.06
C GLY A 14 -11.13 -0.55 -4.54
N THR A 15 -11.22 -1.74 -3.95
CA THR A 15 -11.29 -1.90 -2.49
C THR A 15 -10.03 -1.38 -1.77
N ALA A 16 -8.92 -1.20 -2.47
CA ALA A 16 -7.71 -0.54 -1.97
C ALA A 16 -7.98 0.83 -1.32
N PHE A 17 -8.87 1.64 -1.90
CA PHE A 17 -9.26 2.93 -1.32
C PHE A 17 -9.85 2.78 0.08
N HIS A 18 -10.77 1.83 0.25
CA HIS A 18 -11.42 1.58 1.54
C HIS A 18 -10.45 0.96 2.54
N TYR A 19 -9.57 0.07 2.10
CA TYR A 19 -8.53 -0.50 2.95
C TYR A 19 -7.63 0.59 3.54
N ILE A 20 -7.05 1.45 2.70
CA ILE A 20 -6.14 2.52 3.14
C ILE A 20 -6.86 3.48 4.10
N ARG A 21 -8.11 3.85 3.81
CA ARG A 21 -8.91 4.72 4.68
C ARG A 21 -9.18 4.08 6.04
N ASN A 22 -9.44 2.77 6.08
CA ASN A 22 -9.67 2.05 7.32
C ASN A 22 -8.38 1.92 8.14
N VAL A 23 -7.23 1.69 7.51
CA VAL A 23 -5.94 1.67 8.20
C VAL A 23 -5.66 3.02 8.86
N ASN A 24 -5.87 4.12 8.12
CA ASN A 24 -5.65 5.48 8.61
C ASN A 24 -6.64 5.93 9.70
N SER A 25 -7.77 5.25 9.89
CA SER A 25 -8.80 5.63 10.87
C SER A 25 -8.63 4.98 12.25
N GLY A 26 -7.48 4.37 12.52
CA GLY A 26 -7.12 3.86 13.84
C GLY A 26 -6.80 2.37 13.89
N HIS A 27 -6.26 1.79 12.81
CA HIS A 27 -5.85 0.39 12.74
C HIS A 27 -4.37 0.26 12.36
N PRO A 28 -3.44 0.71 13.23
CA PRO A 28 -2.01 0.68 12.95
C PRO A 28 -1.47 -0.76 12.83
N GLY A 29 -0.33 -0.93 12.16
CA GLY A 29 0.31 -2.23 12.00
C GLY A 29 -0.47 -3.22 11.14
N SER A 30 -1.31 -2.69 10.24
CA SER A 30 -2.01 -3.43 9.20
C SER A 30 -1.03 -3.92 8.13
N ILE A 31 -1.29 -5.10 7.56
CA ILE A 31 -0.41 -5.75 6.59
C ILE A 31 -1.28 -6.25 5.43
N THR A 32 -0.80 -6.04 4.20
CA THR A 32 -1.40 -6.55 2.98
C THR A 32 -0.33 -6.83 1.92
N THR A 33 -0.74 -7.41 0.80
CA THR A 33 0.12 -7.63 -0.37
C THR A 33 -0.47 -6.98 -1.61
N VAL A 34 0.40 -6.65 -2.57
CA VAL A 34 0.03 -6.13 -3.90
C VAL A 34 1.04 -6.62 -4.92
N HIS A 35 0.60 -6.90 -6.14
CA HIS A 35 1.49 -7.29 -7.22
C HIS A 35 2.23 -6.07 -7.77
N ALA A 36 3.56 -6.05 -7.63
CA ALA A 36 4.43 -5.02 -8.19
C ALA A 36 5.83 -5.57 -8.46
N GLY A 37 6.57 -4.93 -9.37
CA GLY A 37 7.93 -5.31 -9.75
C GLY A 37 9.04 -4.67 -8.91
N SER A 38 8.72 -3.64 -8.14
CA SER A 38 9.62 -2.87 -7.27
C SER A 38 8.82 -2.14 -6.20
N THR A 39 9.50 -1.57 -5.21
CA THR A 39 8.81 -0.78 -4.18
C THR A 39 8.13 0.46 -4.76
N GLN A 40 8.80 1.15 -5.69
CA GLN A 40 8.20 2.29 -6.41
C GLN A 40 6.98 1.87 -7.22
N LEU A 41 7.05 0.74 -7.94
CA LEU A 41 5.91 0.23 -8.70
C LEU A 41 4.75 -0.21 -7.80
N ALA A 42 4.99 -0.56 -6.54
CA ALA A 42 3.92 -0.85 -5.59
C ALA A 42 3.06 0.39 -5.31
N PHE A 43 3.68 1.56 -5.13
CA PHE A 43 2.95 2.82 -5.01
C PHE A 43 2.15 3.15 -6.28
N GLU A 44 2.73 2.89 -7.45
CA GLU A 44 2.05 3.08 -8.74
C GLU A 44 0.83 2.18 -8.91
N GLN A 45 0.99 0.90 -8.56
CA GLN A 45 -0.10 -0.06 -8.60
C GLN A 45 -1.20 0.32 -7.62
N LEU A 46 -0.85 0.67 -6.38
CA LEU A 46 -1.83 1.10 -5.38
C LEU A 46 -2.56 2.37 -5.81
N ALA A 47 -1.88 3.33 -6.43
CA ALA A 47 -2.53 4.52 -6.96
C ALA A 47 -3.54 4.18 -8.06
N THR A 48 -3.21 3.22 -8.93
CA THR A 48 -4.13 2.69 -9.94
C THR A 48 -5.36 2.06 -9.28
N LEU A 49 -5.15 1.13 -8.35
CA LEU A 49 -6.25 0.46 -7.63
C LEU A 49 -7.13 1.45 -6.88
N VAL A 50 -6.57 2.46 -6.21
CA VAL A 50 -7.36 3.50 -5.53
C VAL A 50 -8.25 4.24 -6.53
N LYS A 51 -7.72 4.58 -7.71
CA LYS A 51 -8.47 5.31 -8.74
C LYS A 51 -9.56 4.47 -9.43
N GLU A 52 -9.56 3.14 -9.28
CA GLU A 52 -10.66 2.29 -9.74
C GLU A 52 -11.92 2.42 -8.87
N SER A 53 -11.79 2.91 -7.63
CA SER A 53 -12.93 3.16 -6.76
C SER A 53 -13.70 4.42 -7.18
N GLU A 54 -15.03 4.43 -6.97
CA GLU A 54 -15.87 5.60 -7.26
C GLU A 54 -15.42 6.86 -6.48
N ALA A 55 -14.97 6.69 -5.24
CA ALA A 55 -14.48 7.78 -4.43
C ALA A 55 -13.05 8.23 -4.82
N GLY A 56 -12.18 7.30 -5.22
CA GLY A 56 -10.79 7.58 -5.56
C GLY A 56 -10.59 8.09 -7.00
N ARG A 57 -11.51 7.82 -7.93
CA ARG A 57 -11.38 8.25 -9.34
C ARG A 57 -11.28 9.76 -9.51
N ALA A 58 -11.92 10.52 -8.62
CA ALA A 58 -11.98 11.98 -8.65
C ALA A 58 -10.73 12.65 -8.06
N LEU A 59 -9.88 11.90 -7.35
CA LEU A 59 -8.64 12.41 -6.77
C LEU A 59 -7.57 12.53 -7.85
N GLU A 60 -6.77 13.59 -7.76
CA GLU A 60 -5.61 13.73 -8.64
C GLU A 60 -4.57 12.67 -8.29
N ARG A 61 -3.90 12.13 -9.31
CA ARG A 61 -2.96 11.02 -9.10
C ARG A 61 -1.83 11.41 -8.13
N VAL A 62 -1.40 12.67 -8.15
CA VAL A 62 -0.39 13.20 -7.24
C VAL A 62 -0.87 13.23 -5.78
N GLU A 63 -2.15 13.51 -5.54
CA GLU A 63 -2.76 13.50 -4.20
C GLU A 63 -2.86 12.07 -3.66
N VAL A 64 -3.24 11.12 -4.51
CA VAL A 64 -3.28 9.69 -4.18
C VAL A 64 -1.88 9.20 -3.79
N LEU A 65 -0.86 9.47 -4.60
CA LEU A 65 0.52 9.08 -4.29
C LEU A 65 1.04 9.71 -3.01
N SER A 66 0.75 10.99 -2.79
CA SER A 66 1.14 11.69 -1.56
C SER A 66 0.48 11.04 -0.34
N SER A 67 -0.81 10.74 -0.45
CA SER A 67 -1.57 10.05 0.61
C SER A 67 -1.03 8.65 0.88
N LEU A 68 -0.66 7.90 -0.14
CA LEU A 68 -0.06 6.57 0.00
C LEU A 68 1.29 6.61 0.72
N LYS A 69 2.16 7.59 0.40
CA LYS A 69 3.44 7.76 1.10
C LYS A 69 3.25 8.14 2.58
N ILE A 70 2.16 8.83 2.92
CA ILE A 70 1.81 9.14 4.32
C ILE A 70 1.12 7.94 5.02
N ALA A 71 0.49 7.04 4.28
CA ALA A 71 -0.21 5.89 4.86
C ALA A 71 0.68 4.65 5.02
N ILE A 72 1.73 4.51 4.20
CA ILE A 72 2.53 3.29 4.10
C ILE A 72 3.92 3.53 4.68
N ASP A 73 4.20 2.84 5.77
CA ASP A 73 5.49 2.94 6.47
C ASP A 73 6.57 2.10 5.78
N ILE A 74 6.21 0.90 5.31
CA ILE A 74 7.15 -0.08 4.78
C ILE A 74 6.58 -0.75 3.52
N VAL A 75 7.42 -0.91 2.50
CA VAL A 75 7.17 -1.83 1.37
C VAL A 75 8.35 -2.79 1.25
N VAL A 76 8.08 -4.09 1.30
CA VAL A 76 9.10 -5.13 1.08
C VAL A 76 8.84 -5.80 -0.26
N GLN A 77 9.75 -5.60 -1.23
CA GLN A 77 9.67 -6.29 -2.51
C GLN A 77 10.24 -7.70 -2.39
N CYS A 78 9.39 -8.70 -2.57
CA CYS A 78 9.79 -10.10 -2.61
C CYS A 78 9.92 -10.61 -4.05
N ARG A 79 11.05 -11.25 -4.38
CA ARG A 79 11.27 -11.93 -5.65
C ARG A 79 11.73 -13.36 -5.44
N ARG A 80 11.40 -14.25 -6.37
CA ARG A 80 11.91 -15.63 -6.38
C ARG A 80 13.27 -15.65 -7.08
N ILE A 81 14.31 -16.00 -6.34
CA ILE A 81 15.70 -16.10 -6.81
C ILE A 81 16.18 -17.50 -6.46
N ASP A 82 16.65 -18.25 -7.46
CA ASP A 82 17.14 -19.62 -7.32
C ASP A 82 16.14 -20.53 -6.57
N GLY A 83 14.86 -20.41 -6.93
CA GLY A 83 13.79 -21.22 -6.34
C GLY A 83 13.32 -20.79 -4.95
N SER A 84 13.89 -19.74 -4.34
CA SER A 84 13.52 -19.26 -3.01
C SER A 84 13.05 -17.81 -3.04
N PHE A 85 12.07 -17.45 -2.19
CA PHE A 85 11.67 -16.05 -2.03
C PHE A 85 12.72 -15.28 -1.23
N ARG A 86 13.09 -14.11 -1.71
CA ARG A 86 14.01 -13.18 -1.05
C ARG A 86 13.44 -11.77 -1.07
N ALA A 87 13.64 -11.04 0.01
CA ALA A 87 13.48 -9.59 0.00
C ALA A 87 14.61 -9.00 -0.86
N THR A 88 14.25 -8.16 -1.83
CA THR A 88 15.19 -7.60 -2.81
C THR A 88 15.28 -6.09 -2.78
N GLU A 89 14.29 -5.44 -2.20
CA GLU A 89 14.20 -3.99 -2.08
C GLU A 89 13.27 -3.69 -0.91
N ILE A 90 13.62 -2.67 -0.12
CA ILE A 90 12.81 -2.22 1.02
C ILE A 90 12.67 -0.71 0.90
N TYR A 91 11.43 -0.24 0.80
CA TYR A 91 11.08 1.13 1.09
C TYR A 91 10.76 1.21 2.58
N PHE A 92 11.38 2.16 3.27
CA PHE A 92 11.07 2.51 4.64
C PHE A 92 10.87 4.02 4.67
N ARG A 93 9.72 4.48 5.16
CA ARG A 93 9.47 5.89 5.36
C ARG A 93 10.25 6.34 6.59
N ASP A 94 11.28 7.13 6.37
CA ASP A 94 12.04 7.73 7.46
C ASP A 94 11.19 8.81 8.14
N GLU A 95 11.06 8.76 9.46
CA GLU A 95 10.30 9.75 10.24
C GLU A 95 11.10 11.06 10.46
N LEU A 96 12.37 11.09 10.03
CA LEU A 96 13.28 12.22 10.23
C LEU A 96 13.04 13.45 9.31
N GLU A 97 12.05 13.41 8.42
CA GLU A 97 11.63 14.58 7.60
C GLU A 97 10.36 15.25 8.14
N SER A 98 10.33 15.54 9.46
CA SER A 98 9.31 16.39 10.10
C SER A 98 9.88 17.74 10.51
#